data_AF-A0A7Z7VL01-F1
#
_entry.id   AF-A0A7Z7VL01-F1
#
_cell.length_a   1.000
_cell.length_b   1.000
_cell.length_c   1.000
_cell.angle_alpha   90.00
_cell.angle_beta   90.00
_cell.angle_gamma   90.00
#
_symmetry.space_group_name_H-M   'P 1'
#
loop_
_entity.id
_entity.type
_entity.pdbx_description
1 polymer ?
#
loop_
_entity_poly.entity_id
_entity_poly.type
_entity_poly.pdbx_seq_one_letter_code
_entity_poly.pdbx_strand_id
1 'polypeptide(L)'
;MLDTFDSISVIPSNDVTLPCRECGGLVKGVDGDWLNLDVGKPAKGIGWSYSVMDCEHCGTTYMFNLAVVEQPLDEEIAIDNCHDFESERFVQFKKGDITILGREWFGVVFSNPLGNFEPQSQPVMAEYSFGPLKSQARLKDLAQQFTDALICRVQVEKLNSKD
;
A
#
# COMPACT_ATOMS: atom_id res chain seq x y z
N MET A 1 3.10 18.85 4.62
CA MET A 1 2.87 17.51 3.99
C MET A 1 3.64 16.40 4.70
N LEU A 2 4.85 16.66 5.19
CA LEU A 2 5.55 15.75 6.11
C LEU A 2 4.92 15.69 7.51
N ASP A 3 3.99 16.59 7.83
CA ASP A 3 3.31 16.69 9.14
C ASP A 3 2.16 15.70 9.33
N THR A 4 1.81 14.93 8.29
CA THR A 4 0.73 13.93 8.36
C THR A 4 1.06 12.81 9.35
N PHE A 5 2.34 12.43 9.42
CA PHE A 5 2.82 11.38 10.32
C PHE A 5 3.69 11.98 11.42
N ASP A 6 3.55 11.46 12.64
CA ASP A 6 4.37 11.87 13.78
C ASP A 6 5.78 11.28 13.68
N SER A 7 5.91 10.11 13.03
CA SER A 7 7.21 9.53 12.68
C SER A 7 7.13 8.59 11.48
N ILE A 8 8.25 8.47 10.78
CA ILE A 8 8.47 7.52 9.70
C ILE A 8 9.80 6.82 9.99
N SER A 9 9.81 5.49 9.98
CA SER A 9 10.99 4.68 10.31
C SER A 9 11.16 3.55 9.30
N VAL A 10 12.40 3.27 8.92
CA VAL A 10 12.75 2.03 8.20
C VAL A 10 12.88 0.93 9.24
N ILE A 11 12.22 -0.22 9.01
CA ILE A 11 12.24 -1.35 9.93
C ILE A 11 12.91 -2.57 9.27
N PRO A 12 13.59 -3.44 10.05
CA PRO A 12 14.13 -4.70 9.54
C PRO A 12 13.01 -5.62 9.05
N SER A 13 13.28 -6.42 8.00
CA SER A 13 12.32 -7.37 7.43
C SER A 13 11.79 -8.39 8.45
N ASN A 14 12.64 -8.82 9.39
CA ASN A 14 12.28 -9.78 10.43
C ASN A 14 11.29 -9.20 11.47
N ASP A 15 11.14 -7.87 11.52
CA ASP A 15 10.28 -7.17 12.47
C ASP A 15 8.94 -6.77 11.83
N VAL A 16 8.71 -7.13 10.57
CA VAL A 16 7.47 -6.81 9.84
C VAL A 16 6.38 -7.76 10.32
N THR A 17 5.61 -7.29 11.31
CA THR A 17 4.43 -7.98 11.81
C THR A 17 3.23 -7.05 11.70
N LEU A 18 2.13 -7.57 11.13
CA LEU A 18 0.85 -6.87 10.99
C LEU A 18 -0.16 -7.49 11.99
N PRO A 19 -0.09 -7.17 13.29
CA PRO A 19 -1.04 -7.72 14.25
C PRO A 19 -2.45 -7.16 14.01
N CYS A 20 -3.46 -7.92 14.40
CA CYS A 20 -4.83 -7.44 14.41
C CYS A 20 -4.96 -6.19 15.29
N ARG A 21 -5.47 -5.09 14.74
CA ARG A 21 -5.60 -3.83 15.49
C ARG A 21 -6.66 -3.85 16.58
N GLU A 22 -7.56 -4.83 16.58
CA GLU A 22 -8.60 -4.96 17.60
C GLU A 22 -8.10 -5.67 18.86
N CYS A 23 -7.16 -6.62 18.73
CA CYS A 23 -6.76 -7.49 19.84
C CYS A 23 -5.26 -7.75 19.98
N GLY A 24 -4.43 -7.25 19.05
CA GLY A 24 -2.99 -7.51 19.00
C GLY A 24 -2.60 -8.92 18.54
N GLY A 25 -3.58 -9.79 18.25
CA GLY A 25 -3.35 -11.18 17.84
C GLY A 25 -2.70 -11.29 16.46
N LEU A 26 -2.09 -12.45 16.20
CA LEU A 26 -1.58 -12.80 14.88
C LEU A 26 -2.73 -12.95 13.89
N VAL A 27 -2.44 -12.63 12.62
CA VAL A 27 -3.37 -12.79 11.50
C VAL A 27 -2.76 -13.68 10.44
N LYS A 28 -3.61 -14.39 9.71
CA LYS A 28 -3.23 -15.17 8.52
C LYS A 28 -4.07 -14.71 7.34
N GLY A 29 -3.45 -14.61 6.17
CA GLY A 29 -4.17 -14.34 4.94
C GLY A 29 -5.10 -15.50 4.59
N VAL A 30 -6.35 -15.18 4.26
CA VAL A 30 -7.35 -16.16 3.83
C VAL A 30 -7.61 -16.02 2.34
N ASP A 31 -7.86 -14.78 1.90
CA ASP A 31 -8.24 -14.46 0.54
C ASP A 31 -7.85 -13.01 0.21
N GLY A 32 -7.72 -12.67 -1.06
CA GLY A 32 -7.37 -11.33 -1.49
C GLY A 32 -7.76 -11.06 -2.93
N ASP A 33 -8.43 -9.94 -3.17
CA ASP A 33 -8.95 -9.53 -4.47
C ASP A 33 -8.59 -8.08 -4.78
N TRP A 34 -8.51 -7.80 -6.08
CA TRP A 34 -8.46 -6.45 -6.63
C TRP A 34 -9.72 -5.67 -6.25
N LEU A 35 -9.55 -4.44 -5.77
CA LEU A 35 -10.68 -3.59 -5.43
C LEU A 35 -10.55 -2.25 -6.13
N ASN A 36 -11.54 -1.87 -6.93
CA ASN A 36 -11.64 -0.51 -7.41
C ASN A 36 -12.19 0.39 -6.28
N LEU A 37 -11.29 0.83 -5.39
CA LEU A 37 -11.64 1.71 -4.27
C LEU A 37 -11.55 3.17 -4.68
N ASP A 38 -12.69 3.78 -5.00
CA ASP A 38 -12.76 5.23 -5.15
C ASP A 38 -12.71 5.90 -3.76
N VAL A 39 -11.54 6.43 -3.41
CA VAL A 39 -11.33 7.28 -2.23
C VAL A 39 -11.61 8.77 -2.50
N GLY A 40 -12.17 9.09 -3.68
CA GLY A 40 -12.57 10.44 -4.10
C GLY A 40 -11.42 11.28 -4.61
N LYS A 41 -10.36 10.65 -5.14
CA LYS A 41 -9.09 11.32 -5.48
C LYS A 41 -8.57 10.85 -6.84
N PRO A 42 -8.40 11.75 -7.82
CA PRO A 42 -7.75 11.41 -9.08
C PRO A 42 -6.24 11.40 -8.89
N ALA A 43 -5.66 10.21 -8.76
CA ALA A 43 -4.21 10.00 -8.87
C ALA A 43 -3.96 8.89 -9.89
N LYS A 44 -2.88 9.04 -10.67
CA LYS A 44 -2.46 8.02 -11.64
C LYS A 44 -1.44 7.09 -11.01
N GLY A 45 -1.36 5.89 -11.56
CA GLY A 45 -0.48 4.80 -11.12
C GLY A 45 -0.67 4.43 -9.67
N ILE A 46 -1.93 4.34 -9.26
CA ILE A 46 -2.31 3.77 -7.98
C ILE A 46 -3.09 2.48 -8.20
N GLY A 47 -3.03 1.56 -7.25
CA GLY A 47 -3.79 0.32 -7.26
C GLY A 47 -4.28 0.00 -5.87
N TRP A 48 -5.48 -0.55 -5.76
CA TRP A 48 -6.04 -0.94 -4.47
C TRP A 48 -6.28 -2.46 -4.45
N SER A 49 -5.85 -3.09 -3.37
CA SER A 49 -6.21 -4.47 -3.07
C SER A 49 -6.94 -4.55 -1.74
N TYR A 50 -7.81 -5.54 -1.63
CA TYR A 50 -8.52 -5.88 -0.42
C TYR A 50 -8.18 -7.31 -0.03
N SER A 51 -7.75 -7.50 1.21
CA SER A 51 -7.43 -8.82 1.74
C SER A 51 -8.36 -9.15 2.91
N VAL A 52 -8.90 -10.37 2.87
CA VAL A 52 -9.58 -10.99 4.00
C VAL A 52 -8.54 -11.77 4.80
N MET A 53 -8.47 -11.45 6.09
CA MET A 53 -7.50 -12.01 7.03
C MET A 53 -8.26 -12.68 8.17
N ASP A 54 -7.76 -13.79 8.70
CA ASP A 54 -8.30 -14.41 9.91
C ASP A 54 -7.38 -14.16 11.11
N CYS A 55 -7.94 -13.56 12.16
CA CYS A 55 -7.24 -13.35 13.42
C CYS A 55 -7.55 -14.49 14.39
N GLU A 56 -6.52 -15.09 14.97
CA GLU A 56 -6.65 -16.25 15.87
C GLU A 56 -7.48 -15.97 17.14
N HIS A 57 -7.69 -14.69 17.50
CA HIS A 57 -8.44 -14.31 18.70
C HIS A 57 -9.83 -13.74 18.42
N CYS A 58 -9.99 -12.99 17.34
CA CYS A 58 -11.23 -12.26 17.08
C CYS A 58 -11.89 -12.63 15.74
N GLY A 59 -11.34 -13.59 15.00
CA GLY A 59 -11.86 -14.07 13.73
C GLY A 59 -11.57 -13.11 12.58
N THR A 60 -12.49 -13.05 11.61
CA THR A 60 -12.32 -12.31 10.37
C THR A 60 -11.99 -10.83 10.58
N THR A 61 -10.98 -10.38 9.86
CA THR A 61 -10.50 -9.01 9.76
C THR A 61 -10.18 -8.70 8.30
N TYR A 62 -9.99 -7.43 8.01
CA TYR A 62 -9.84 -6.95 6.66
C TYR A 62 -8.63 -6.03 6.56
N MET A 63 -8.06 -5.93 5.36
CA MET A 63 -6.94 -5.06 5.04
C MET A 63 -7.18 -4.40 3.69
N PHE A 64 -6.92 -3.11 3.59
CA PHE A 64 -6.76 -2.44 2.29
C PHE A 64 -5.29 -2.18 2.06
N ASN A 65 -4.81 -2.42 0.85
CA ASN A 65 -3.47 -2.00 0.47
C ASN A 65 -3.55 -0.98 -0.66
N LEU A 66 -2.81 0.11 -0.50
CA LEU A 66 -2.59 1.11 -1.54
C LEU A 66 -1.23 0.86 -2.16
N ALA A 67 -1.20 0.53 -3.44
CA ALA A 67 0.01 0.59 -4.22
C ALA A 67 0.14 1.91 -4.97
N VAL A 68 1.36 2.39 -5.10
CA VAL A 68 1.72 3.62 -5.80
C VAL A 68 3.01 3.39 -6.57
N VAL A 69 3.05 3.77 -7.84
CA VAL A 69 4.30 3.89 -8.60
C VAL A 69 4.74 5.35 -8.71
N GLU A 70 6.05 5.58 -8.76
CA GLU A 70 6.62 6.92 -8.85
C GLU A 70 6.32 7.61 -10.20
N GLN A 71 6.38 6.86 -11.31
CA GLN A 71 6.26 7.41 -12.67
C GLN A 71 5.06 6.78 -13.40
N PRO A 72 3.82 7.20 -13.07
CA PRO A 72 2.63 6.56 -13.61
C PRO A 72 2.52 6.73 -15.13
N LEU A 73 2.45 5.61 -15.85
CA LEU A 73 2.11 5.56 -17.28
C LEU A 73 0.60 5.38 -17.47
N ASP A 74 -0.01 4.58 -16.61
CA ASP A 74 -1.43 4.27 -16.58
C ASP A 74 -2.14 4.93 -15.39
N GLU A 75 -3.47 5.02 -15.45
CA GLU A 75 -4.28 5.55 -14.35
C GLU A 75 -4.30 4.59 -13.16
N GLU A 76 -4.44 3.30 -13.43
CA GLU A 76 -4.49 2.22 -12.45
C GLU A 76 -3.32 1.25 -12.70
N ILE A 77 -2.72 0.73 -11.62
CA ILE A 77 -1.73 -0.35 -11.69
C ILE A 77 -2.26 -1.63 -11.06
N ALA A 78 -1.89 -2.77 -11.65
CA ALA A 78 -2.08 -4.08 -11.05
C ALA A 78 -0.77 -4.51 -10.35
N ILE A 79 -0.79 -4.52 -9.01
CA ILE A 79 0.32 -4.92 -8.09
C ILE A 79 0.80 -6.33 -8.39
N ASP A 80 -0.08 -7.24 -8.84
CA ASP A 80 0.27 -8.63 -9.16
C ASP A 80 1.22 -8.75 -10.36
N ASN A 81 1.28 -7.75 -11.22
CA ASN A 81 2.24 -7.69 -12.33
C ASN A 81 3.66 -7.28 -11.87
N CYS A 82 3.87 -6.94 -10.60
CA CYS A 82 5.19 -6.65 -10.04
C CYS A 82 5.86 -7.94 -9.57
N HIS A 83 6.66 -8.56 -10.44
CA HIS A 83 7.36 -9.82 -10.14
C HIS A 83 8.85 -9.66 -9.82
N ASP A 84 9.51 -8.62 -10.35
CA ASP A 84 10.95 -8.43 -10.22
C ASP A 84 11.30 -7.02 -9.69
N PHE A 85 12.28 -6.96 -8.78
CA PHE A 85 12.83 -5.72 -8.22
C PHE A 85 14.29 -5.90 -7.81
N GLU A 86 15.06 -4.82 -7.79
CA GLU A 86 16.48 -4.85 -7.42
C GLU A 86 16.71 -4.90 -5.91
N SER A 87 15.90 -4.15 -5.17
CA SER A 87 15.96 -4.11 -3.70
C SER A 87 14.63 -3.67 -3.10
N GLU A 88 14.50 -3.88 -1.79
CA GLU A 88 13.31 -3.48 -1.03
C GLU A 88 13.66 -2.93 0.34
N ARG A 89 12.73 -2.16 0.91
CA ARG A 89 12.74 -1.81 2.33
C ARG A 89 11.34 -1.78 2.91
N PHE A 90 11.27 -1.99 4.22
CA PHE A 90 10.03 -1.88 4.98
C PHE A 90 10.03 -0.58 5.76
N VAL A 91 8.88 0.10 5.74
CA VAL A 91 8.68 1.38 6.41
C VAL A 91 7.47 1.31 7.32
N GLN A 92 7.56 2.03 8.44
CA GLN A 92 6.49 2.15 9.40
C GLN A 92 6.20 3.63 9.64
N PHE A 93 4.94 4.01 9.44
CA PHE A 93 4.40 5.34 9.67
C PHE A 93 3.56 5.32 10.93
N LYS A 94 3.76 6.30 11.83
CA LYS A 94 2.93 6.45 13.03
C LYS A 94 2.19 7.78 13.04
N LYS A 95 0.91 7.75 13.43
CA LYS A 95 0.08 8.92 13.72
C LYS A 95 -0.84 8.65 14.91
N GLY A 96 -0.50 9.17 16.09
CA GLY A 96 -1.10 8.74 17.34
C GLY A 96 -0.99 7.22 17.50
N ASP A 97 -2.12 6.55 17.73
CA ASP A 97 -2.18 5.09 17.86
C ASP A 97 -2.26 4.35 16.50
N ILE A 98 -2.30 5.09 15.39
CA ILE A 98 -2.36 4.52 14.05
C ILE A 98 -0.95 4.19 13.59
N THR A 99 -0.74 2.93 13.22
CA THR A 99 0.44 2.49 12.49
C THR A 99 0.05 2.09 11.08
N ILE A 100 0.78 2.54 10.06
CA ILE A 100 0.69 2.05 8.68
C ILE A 100 2.03 1.42 8.36
N LEU A 101 2.00 0.20 7.84
CA LEU A 101 3.20 -0.47 7.33
C LEU A 101 3.23 -0.32 5.83
N GLY A 102 4.43 -0.12 5.30
CA GLY A 102 4.67 -0.06 3.88
C GLY A 102 5.85 -0.93 3.47
N ARG A 103 5.80 -1.39 2.24
CA ARG A 103 6.89 -2.04 1.53
C ARG A 103 7.21 -1.20 0.31
N GLU A 104 8.47 -0.82 0.17
CA GLU A 104 8.94 0.00 -0.94
C GLU A 104 9.97 -0.81 -1.73
N TRP A 105 9.70 -1.00 -3.02
CA TRP A 105 10.55 -1.69 -3.98
C TRP A 105 11.24 -0.69 -4.91
N PHE A 106 12.50 -0.97 -5.22
CA PHE A 106 13.34 -0.13 -6.08
C PHE A 106 13.78 -0.92 -7.32
N GLY A 107 13.82 -0.25 -8.47
CA GLY A 107 14.17 -0.87 -9.75
C GLY A 107 13.16 -1.94 -10.16
N VAL A 108 11.87 -1.60 -10.11
CA VAL A 108 10.77 -2.53 -10.35
C VAL A 108 10.58 -2.77 -11.84
N VAL A 109 10.35 -4.01 -12.23
CA VAL A 109 9.93 -4.38 -13.58
C VAL A 109 8.54 -5.00 -13.51
N PHE A 110 7.56 -4.27 -14.04
CA PHE A 110 6.23 -4.79 -14.27
C PHE A 110 6.25 -5.66 -15.51
N SER A 111 5.97 -6.95 -15.34
CA SER A 111 5.79 -7.88 -16.42
C SER A 111 4.63 -8.80 -16.07
N ASN A 112 3.74 -9.06 -17.01
CA ASN A 112 2.78 -10.14 -16.85
C ASN A 112 3.12 -11.21 -17.89
N PRO A 113 3.69 -12.35 -17.49
CA PRO A 113 4.02 -13.42 -18.43
C PRO A 113 2.78 -14.03 -19.12
N LEU A 114 1.57 -13.74 -18.62
CA LEU A 114 0.29 -14.12 -19.23
C LEU A 114 -0.36 -12.97 -20.03
N GLY A 115 0.16 -11.74 -19.92
CA GLY A 115 -0.31 -10.56 -20.64
C GLY A 115 0.62 -10.20 -21.80
N ASN A 116 0.05 -9.88 -22.97
CA ASN A 116 0.82 -9.44 -24.14
C ASN A 116 1.17 -7.94 -24.05
N PHE A 117 1.89 -7.52 -23.00
CA PHE A 117 2.41 -6.15 -22.93
C PHE A 117 3.91 -6.14 -22.70
N GLU A 118 4.57 -5.13 -23.29
CA GLU A 118 6.00 -4.90 -23.12
C GLU A 118 6.30 -4.61 -21.63
N PRO A 119 7.34 -5.22 -21.05
CA PRO A 119 7.73 -4.94 -19.68
C PRO A 119 7.93 -3.44 -19.43
N GLN A 120 7.40 -2.96 -18.31
CA GLN A 120 7.50 -1.55 -17.92
C GLN A 120 8.38 -1.42 -16.69
N SER A 121 9.41 -0.58 -16.77
CA SER A 121 10.29 -0.32 -15.63
C SER A 121 9.78 0.88 -14.84
N GLN A 122 9.75 0.76 -13.52
CA GLN A 122 9.39 1.80 -12.57
C GLN A 122 10.53 1.95 -11.55
N PRO A 123 11.07 3.16 -11.32
CA PRO A 123 12.18 3.31 -10.39
C PRO A 123 11.77 2.95 -8.96
N VAL A 124 10.54 3.30 -8.56
CA VAL A 124 9.98 2.96 -7.25
C VAL A 124 8.52 2.54 -7.38
N MET A 125 8.17 1.49 -6.63
CA MET A 125 6.80 1.14 -6.27
C MET A 125 6.72 1.02 -4.75
N ALA A 126 5.61 1.45 -4.15
CA ALA A 126 5.33 1.17 -2.75
C ALA A 126 3.94 0.56 -2.59
N GLU A 127 3.78 -0.32 -1.61
CA GLU A 127 2.50 -0.82 -1.11
C GLU A 127 2.35 -0.42 0.38
N TYR A 128 1.19 0.12 0.75
CA TYR A 128 0.90 0.56 2.11
C TYR A 128 -0.37 -0.12 2.65
N SER A 129 -0.27 -0.77 3.80
CA SER A 129 -1.34 -1.58 4.38
C SER A 129 -2.12 -0.83 5.47
N PHE A 130 -3.42 -0.67 5.23
CA PHE A 130 -4.42 -0.23 6.19
C PHE A 130 -5.08 -1.46 6.82
N GLY A 131 -4.94 -1.65 8.13
CA GLY A 131 -5.41 -2.84 8.84
C GLY A 131 -4.27 -3.69 9.40
N PRO A 132 -4.52 -4.96 9.76
CA PRO A 132 -5.81 -5.66 9.73
C PRO A 132 -6.79 -5.17 10.82
N LEU A 133 -8.06 -4.94 10.48
CA LEU A 133 -9.10 -4.57 11.45
C LEU A 133 -10.51 -5.03 11.01
N LYS A 134 -11.48 -5.06 11.94
CA LYS A 134 -12.81 -5.65 11.67
C LYS A 134 -13.76 -4.77 10.86
N SER A 135 -13.66 -3.46 11.00
CA SER A 135 -14.58 -2.52 10.38
C SER A 135 -14.07 -2.04 9.02
N GLN A 136 -14.68 -2.51 7.93
CA GLN A 136 -14.36 -1.99 6.59
C GLN A 136 -14.58 -0.47 6.46
N ALA A 137 -15.55 0.09 7.18
CA ALA A 137 -15.75 1.55 7.23
C ALA A 137 -14.53 2.26 7.82
N ARG A 138 -14.02 1.79 8.97
CA ARG A 138 -12.79 2.36 9.57
C ARG A 138 -11.58 2.18 8.66
N LEU A 139 -11.48 1.09 7.90
CA LEU A 139 -10.42 0.93 6.89
C LEU A 139 -10.52 1.98 5.80
N LYS A 140 -11.72 2.23 5.29
CA LYS A 140 -11.96 3.26 4.27
C LYS A 140 -11.63 4.65 4.81
N ASP A 141 -12.00 4.96 6.04
CA ASP A 141 -11.70 6.24 6.68
C ASP A 141 -10.18 6.44 6.82
N LEU A 142 -9.44 5.40 7.26
CA LEU A 142 -7.98 5.42 7.33
C LEU A 142 -7.36 5.59 5.93
N ALA A 143 -7.83 4.83 4.94
CA ALA A 143 -7.37 4.96 3.56
C ALA A 143 -7.53 6.40 3.07
N GLN A 144 -8.73 6.97 3.20
CA GLN A 144 -9.00 8.36 2.80
C GLN A 144 -8.14 9.38 3.53
N GLN A 145 -7.87 9.16 4.82
CA GLN A 145 -7.08 10.07 5.65
C GLN A 145 -5.61 10.17 5.21
N PHE A 146 -4.99 9.05 4.79
CA PHE A 146 -3.54 8.99 4.58
C PHE A 146 -3.12 8.85 3.12
N THR A 147 -4.03 8.52 2.20
CA THR A 147 -3.72 8.27 0.78
C THR A 147 -2.90 9.39 0.15
N ASP A 148 -3.31 10.65 0.30
CA ASP A 148 -2.61 11.79 -0.34
C ASP A 148 -1.14 11.88 0.10
N ALA A 149 -0.87 11.69 1.40
CA ALA A 149 0.49 11.75 1.94
C ALA A 149 1.36 10.58 1.47
N LEU A 150 0.76 9.39 1.35
CA LEU A 150 1.44 8.18 0.89
C LEU A 150 1.73 8.22 -0.62
N ILE A 151 0.81 8.77 -1.42
CA ILE A 151 1.04 9.03 -2.85
C ILE A 151 2.19 10.04 -3.02
N CYS A 152 2.11 11.18 -2.33
CA CYS A 152 3.14 12.23 -2.42
C CYS A 152 4.53 11.75 -2.02
N ARG A 153 4.62 10.75 -1.12
CA ARG A 153 5.90 10.17 -0.71
C ARG A 153 6.58 9.41 -1.84
N VAL A 154 5.82 8.76 -2.70
CA VAL A 154 6.38 7.95 -3.80
C VAL A 154 6.53 8.81 -5.05
N GLN A 155 5.54 9.63 -5.36
CA GLN A 155 5.48 10.43 -6.59
C GLN A 155 6.06 11.83 -6.45
N VAL A 156 7.04 12.03 -5.56
CA VAL A 156 7.57 13.35 -5.14
C VAL A 156 7.60 14.35 -6.32
N GLU A 157 6.71 15.35 -6.27
CA GLU A 157 6.69 16.52 -7.16
C GLU A 157 6.52 16.31 -8.68
N LYS A 158 5.33 15.88 -9.12
CA LYS A 158 4.75 16.31 -10.42
C LYS A 158 3.46 17.12 -10.33
N LEU A 159 2.87 17.28 -9.14
CA LEU A 159 1.66 18.11 -8.99
C LEU A 159 1.89 19.62 -9.25
N ASN A 160 3.14 20.04 -9.48
CA ASN A 160 3.50 21.38 -9.93
C ASN A 160 4.09 21.46 -11.35
N SER A 161 4.23 20.36 -12.10
CA SER A 161 4.55 20.48 -13.54
C SER A 161 3.25 20.66 -14.33
N LYS A 162 2.73 21.89 -14.28
CA LYS A 162 1.96 22.42 -15.42
C LYS A 162 2.98 22.73 -16.51
N ASP A 163 3.31 21.73 -17.31
CA ASP A 163 3.73 22.00 -18.69
C ASP A 163 2.48 22.03 -19.58
#